data_AF-A0A962WD31-F1
#
_entry.id   AF-A0A962WD31-F1
#
_cell.length_a   1.000
_cell.length_b   1.000
_cell.length_c   1.000
_cell.angle_alpha   90.00
_cell.angle_beta   90.00
_cell.angle_gamma   90.00
#
_symmetry.space_group_name_H-M   'P 1'
#
loop_
_entity.id
_entity.type
_entity.pdbx_description
1 polymer ?
#
loop_
_entity_poly.entity_id
_entity_poly.type
_entity_poly.pdbx_seq_one_letter_code
_entity_poly.pdbx_strand_id
1 'polypeptide(L)'
;MRVVLDANVLIEGLARPQSSSGRLLDGILSERVSVAWCDEVMDDYAVVLGFDEFGLDAGRADKLLAFFKETGEKVPLSGRYGLKLPGAGDAPYYCCAADSGYPLVTGNRNNYPGNGPVEIVDPARVMFK
;
A
#
# COMPACT_ATOMS: atom_id res chain seq x y z
N MET A 1 -1.97 -11.06 -9.22
CA MET A 1 -0.82 -10.89 -8.29
C MET A 1 -1.31 -10.14 -7.07
N ARG A 2 -0.70 -10.33 -5.89
CA ARG A 2 -1.05 -9.57 -4.67
C ARG A 2 0.16 -8.87 -4.08
N VAL A 3 -0.07 -7.68 -3.55
CA VAL A 3 0.97 -6.82 -2.96
C VAL A 3 0.40 -6.11 -1.74
N VAL A 4 1.25 -5.77 -0.78
CA VAL A 4 0.95 -4.71 0.19
C VAL A 4 1.46 -3.41 -0.40
N LEU A 5 0.63 -2.37 -0.42
CA LEU A 5 0.95 -1.09 -1.04
C LEU A 5 1.25 -0.06 0.06
N ASP A 6 2.41 0.59 0.00
CA ASP A 6 2.71 1.72 0.88
C ASP A 6 1.85 2.95 0.49
N ALA A 7 1.40 3.75 1.47
CA ALA A 7 0.66 4.98 1.23
C ALA A 7 1.39 5.94 0.30
N ASN A 8 2.73 5.99 0.33
CA ASN A 8 3.47 6.88 -0.56
C ASN A 8 3.27 6.53 -2.05
N VAL A 9 3.13 5.25 -2.38
CA VAL A 9 2.87 4.79 -3.75
C VAL A 9 1.44 5.13 -4.16
N LEU A 10 0.49 4.99 -3.23
CA LEU A 10 -0.89 5.39 -3.45
C LEU A 10 -0.98 6.89 -3.77
N ILE A 11 -0.39 7.73 -2.92
CA ILE A 11 -0.36 9.19 -3.07
C ILE A 11 0.35 9.59 -4.37
N GLU A 12 1.53 9.05 -4.64
CA GLU A 12 2.26 9.34 -5.87
C GLU A 12 1.48 8.90 -7.11
N GLY A 13 0.83 7.73 -7.06
CA GLY A 13 0.05 7.21 -8.17
C GLY A 13 -1.14 8.10 -8.52
N LEU A 14 -1.82 8.62 -7.50
CA LEU A 14 -2.92 9.59 -7.66
C LEU A 14 -2.42 10.93 -8.21
N ALA A 15 -1.31 11.45 -7.66
CA ALA A 15 -0.74 12.74 -8.07
C ALA A 15 -0.08 12.70 -9.46
N ARG A 16 0.49 11.55 -9.85
CA ARG A 16 1.26 11.35 -11.09
C ARG A 16 0.85 10.05 -11.80
N PRO A 17 -0.29 10.02 -12.52
CA PRO A 17 -0.79 8.80 -13.16
C PRO A 17 0.19 8.16 -14.17
N GLN A 18 1.06 8.95 -14.79
CA GLN A 18 2.06 8.45 -15.75
C GLN A 18 3.32 7.85 -15.09
N SER A 19 3.46 7.97 -13.76
CA SER A 19 4.56 7.37 -13.01
C SER A 19 4.43 5.85 -12.93
N SER A 20 5.47 5.18 -12.43
CA SER A 20 5.37 3.74 -12.14
C SER A 20 4.31 3.43 -11.09
N SER A 21 4.17 4.30 -10.07
CA SER A 21 3.12 4.22 -9.05
C SER A 21 1.72 4.40 -9.65
N GLY A 22 1.57 5.32 -10.60
CA GLY A 22 0.31 5.55 -11.32
C GLY A 22 -0.09 4.35 -12.20
N ARG A 23 0.85 3.79 -12.96
CA ARG A 23 0.61 2.56 -13.73
C ARG A 23 0.28 1.36 -12.86
N LEU A 24 0.92 1.23 -11.69
CA LEU A 24 0.57 0.20 -10.73
C LEU A 24 -0.86 0.38 -10.21
N LEU A 25 -1.26 1.62 -9.91
CA LEU A 25 -2.63 1.93 -9.50
C LEU A 25 -3.64 1.60 -10.60
N ASP A 26 -3.35 1.86 -11.87
CA ASP A 26 -4.18 1.41 -13.01
C ASP A 26 -4.31 -0.13 -13.05
N GLY A 27 -3.21 -0.84 -12.75
CA GLY A 27 -3.21 -2.29 -12.62
C GLY A 27 -4.08 -2.81 -11.47
N ILE A 28 -4.13 -2.06 -10.37
CA ILE A 28 -4.99 -2.34 -9.21
C ILE A 28 -6.45 -2.07 -9.55
N LEU A 29 -6.76 -0.90 -10.12
CA LEU A 29 -8.11 -0.50 -10.52
C LEU A 29 -8.71 -1.38 -11.63
N SER A 30 -7.85 -2.02 -12.43
CA SER A 30 -8.26 -3.03 -13.42
C SER A 30 -8.20 -4.46 -12.89
N GLU A 31 -8.03 -4.63 -11.57
CA GLU A 31 -8.01 -5.92 -10.85
C GLU A 31 -6.93 -6.90 -11.30
N ARG A 32 -5.92 -6.46 -12.07
CA ARG A 32 -4.75 -7.27 -12.45
C ARG A 32 -3.80 -7.47 -11.27
N VAL A 33 -3.81 -6.49 -10.35
CA VAL A 33 -3.11 -6.52 -9.07
C VAL A 33 -4.16 -6.34 -7.96
N SER A 34 -4.10 -7.18 -6.93
CA SER A 34 -4.98 -7.07 -5.77
C SER A 34 -4.17 -6.61 -4.56
N VAL A 35 -4.77 -5.76 -3.73
CA VAL A 35 -4.10 -5.17 -2.55
C VAL A 35 -4.38 -6.05 -1.33
N ALA A 36 -3.34 -6.50 -0.66
CA ALA A 36 -3.43 -7.09 0.66
C ALA A 36 -3.35 -5.99 1.73
N TRP A 37 -4.22 -6.03 2.71
CA TRP A 37 -4.39 -4.95 3.69
C TRP A 37 -4.75 -5.47 5.07
N CYS A 38 -4.40 -4.71 6.11
CA CYS A 38 -4.94 -4.87 7.46
C CYS A 38 -5.68 -3.60 7.88
N ASP A 39 -6.34 -3.62 9.03
CA ASP A 39 -7.16 -2.49 9.48
C ASP A 39 -6.32 -1.22 9.65
N GLU A 40 -5.09 -1.33 10.19
CA GLU A 40 -4.17 -0.20 10.35
C GLU A 40 -3.68 0.39 9.02
N VAL A 41 -3.51 -0.44 7.99
CA VAL A 41 -3.17 0.05 6.64
C VAL A 41 -4.35 0.82 6.06
N MET A 42 -5.58 0.33 6.26
CA MET A 42 -6.79 1.03 5.80
C MET A 42 -7.01 2.35 6.55
N ASP A 43 -6.70 2.39 7.85
CA ASP A 43 -6.78 3.60 8.65
C ASP A 43 -5.77 4.65 8.16
N ASP A 44 -4.53 4.24 7.86
CA ASP A 44 -3.52 5.16 7.32
C ASP A 44 -3.90 5.66 5.92
N TYR A 45 -4.45 4.79 5.05
CA TYR A 45 -5.00 5.22 3.77
C TYR A 45 -6.12 6.25 3.93
N ALA A 46 -7.03 6.06 4.89
CA ALA A 46 -8.11 7.01 5.15
C ALA A 46 -7.56 8.38 5.60
N VAL A 47 -6.52 8.39 6.43
CA VAL A 47 -5.85 9.62 6.86
C VAL A 47 -5.20 10.33 5.66
N VAL A 48 -4.38 9.63 4.88
CA VAL A 48 -3.64 10.27 3.79
C VAL A 48 -4.55 10.73 2.65
N LEU A 49 -5.58 9.94 2.30
CA LEU A 49 -6.54 10.33 1.25
C LEU A 49 -7.46 11.48 1.70
N GLY A 50 -7.56 11.72 3.02
CA GLY A 50 -8.32 12.82 3.60
C GLY A 50 -7.60 14.17 3.60
N PHE A 51 -6.31 14.24 3.22
CA PHE A 51 -5.63 15.52 3.10
C PHE A 51 -6.07 16.28 1.84
N ASP A 52 -6.54 17.51 2.05
CA ASP A 52 -7.03 18.41 0.99
C ASP A 52 -6.03 18.64 -0.16
N GLU A 53 -4.74 18.48 0.11
CA GLU A 53 -3.66 18.67 -0.87
C GLU A 53 -3.74 17.72 -2.09
N PHE A 54 -4.47 16.61 -1.97
CA PHE A 54 -4.65 15.65 -3.06
C PHE A 54 -5.88 15.92 -3.92
N GLY A 55 -6.73 16.89 -3.55
CA GLY A 55 -7.92 17.28 -4.32
C GLY A 55 -8.93 16.16 -4.52
N LEU A 56 -8.84 15.08 -3.74
CA LEU A 56 -9.82 14.01 -3.68
C LEU A 56 -10.98 14.47 -2.82
N ASP A 57 -12.18 14.54 -3.39
CA ASP A 57 -13.37 14.67 -2.55
C ASP A 57 -13.53 13.42 -1.68
N ALA A 58 -14.05 13.60 -0.47
CA ALA A 58 -14.22 12.52 0.51
C ALA A 58 -14.97 11.30 -0.08
N GLY A 59 -15.94 11.55 -0.98
CA GLY A 59 -16.69 10.47 -1.64
C GLY A 59 -15.85 9.61 -2.58
N ARG A 60 -14.79 10.14 -3.19
CA ARG A 60 -13.83 9.37 -3.99
C ARG A 60 -12.86 8.58 -3.12
N ALA A 61 -12.38 9.17 -2.02
CA ALA A 61 -11.54 8.47 -1.06
C ALA A 61 -12.27 7.23 -0.48
N ASP A 62 -13.51 7.41 -0.02
CA ASP A 62 -14.33 6.32 0.51
C ASP A 62 -14.57 5.21 -0.52
N LYS A 63 -14.83 5.58 -1.78
CA LYS A 63 -15.01 4.60 -2.87
C LYS A 63 -13.73 3.82 -3.15
N LEU A 64 -12.57 4.46 -3.10
CA LEU A 64 -11.29 3.78 -3.32
C LEU A 64 -10.98 2.80 -2.17
N LEU A 65 -11.22 3.22 -0.92
CA LEU A 65 -11.09 2.34 0.24
C LEU A 65 -12.06 1.16 0.17
N ALA A 66 -13.32 1.41 -0.22
CA ALA A 66 -14.31 0.35 -0.42
C ALA A 66 -13.88 -0.62 -1.53
N PHE A 67 -13.35 -0.10 -2.64
CA PHE A 67 -12.81 -0.91 -3.73
C PHE A 67 -11.66 -1.81 -3.25
N PHE A 68 -10.70 -1.29 -2.48
CA PHE A 68 -9.63 -2.12 -1.90
C PHE A 68 -10.16 -3.17 -0.93
N LYS A 69 -11.21 -2.87 -0.15
CA LYS A 69 -11.84 -3.84 0.74
C LYS A 69 -12.56 -4.96 -0.02
N GLU A 70 -13.19 -4.64 -1.15
CA GLU A 70 -13.97 -5.58 -1.96
C GLU A 70 -13.08 -6.49 -2.84
N THR A 71 -12.04 -5.92 -3.46
CA THR A 71 -11.16 -6.62 -4.42
C THR A 71 -9.86 -7.14 -3.81
N GLY A 72 -9.52 -6.64 -2.61
CA GLY A 72 -8.32 -6.97 -1.88
C GLY A 72 -8.44 -8.20 -0.99
N GLU A 73 -7.38 -8.45 -0.23
CA GLU A 73 -7.33 -9.49 0.78
C GLU A 73 -7.11 -8.88 2.17
N LYS A 74 -8.05 -9.08 3.09
CA LYS A 74 -7.86 -8.70 4.50
C LYS A 74 -6.91 -9.69 5.17
N VAL A 75 -5.79 -9.17 5.67
CA VAL A 75 -4.73 -9.92 6.37
C VAL A 75 -4.89 -9.72 7.87
N PRO A 76 -5.15 -10.79 8.65
CA PRO A 76 -5.15 -10.71 10.11
C PRO A 76 -3.71 -10.59 10.61
N LEU A 77 -3.41 -9.53 11.37
CA LEU A 77 -2.07 -9.34 11.94
C LEU A 77 -1.85 -10.27 13.14
N SER A 78 -0.72 -10.98 13.16
CA SER A 78 -0.40 -11.97 14.20
C SER A 78 0.25 -11.36 15.45
N GLY A 79 0.17 -10.04 15.64
CA GLY A 79 0.66 -9.36 16.85
C GLY A 79 2.08 -8.78 16.77
N ARG A 80 2.61 -8.45 15.58
CA ARG A 80 3.94 -7.82 15.41
C ARG A 80 4.02 -6.32 15.80
N TYR A 81 3.08 -5.82 16.61
CA TYR A 81 3.04 -4.43 17.08
C TYR A 81 4.19 -4.20 18.07
N GLY A 82 5.24 -3.51 17.62
CA GLY A 82 6.44 -3.26 18.41
C GLY A 82 7.74 -3.18 17.60
N LEU A 83 7.69 -3.51 16.30
CA LEU A 83 8.79 -3.28 15.38
C LEU A 83 9.10 -1.78 15.32
N LYS A 84 10.28 -1.38 15.78
CA LYS A 84 10.82 -0.04 15.58
C LYS A 84 11.42 0.01 14.17
N LEU A 85 10.65 0.52 13.23
CA LEU A 85 11.14 0.79 11.88
C LEU A 85 11.84 2.15 11.79
N PRO A 86 12.77 2.32 10.82
CA PRO A 86 13.41 3.60 10.54
C PRO A 86 12.43 4.76 10.34
N GLY A 87 11.29 4.53 9.67
CA GLY A 87 10.26 5.55 9.51
C GLY A 87 9.04 5.32 10.42
N ALA A 88 8.53 6.43 10.94
CA ALA A 88 7.37 6.44 11.81
C ALA A 88 6.12 6.21 10.96
N GLY A 89 5.34 5.18 11.30
CA GLY A 89 4.12 4.82 10.55
C GLY A 89 4.31 3.72 9.50
N ASP A 90 5.53 3.27 9.22
CA ASP A 90 5.78 2.22 8.22
C ASP A 90 5.49 0.79 8.74
N ALA A 91 5.35 0.63 10.06
CA ALA A 91 5.25 -0.67 10.71
C ALA A 91 4.03 -1.50 10.27
N PRO A 92 2.82 -0.93 10.12
CA PRO A 92 1.65 -1.64 9.63
C PRO A 92 1.87 -2.29 8.26
N TYR A 93 2.44 -1.54 7.30
CA TYR A 93 2.73 -2.04 5.95
C TYR A 93 3.67 -3.25 5.98
N TYR A 94 4.76 -3.13 6.75
CA TYR A 94 5.74 -4.21 6.89
C TYR A 94 5.14 -5.44 7.56
N CYS A 95 4.35 -5.27 8.62
CA CYS A 95 3.72 -6.38 9.33
C CYS A 95 2.67 -7.08 8.46
N CYS A 96 1.86 -6.31 7.75
CA CYS A 96 0.88 -6.85 6.80
C CYS A 96 1.57 -7.66 5.70
N ALA A 97 2.71 -7.18 5.17
CA ALA A 97 3.48 -7.90 4.18
C ALA A 97 4.11 -9.18 4.75
N ALA A 98 4.63 -9.11 5.98
CA ALA A 98 5.24 -10.25 6.67
C ALA A 98 4.23 -11.37 6.96
N ASP A 99 3.00 -11.02 7.37
CA ASP A 99 1.98 -12.00 7.75
C ASP A 99 1.23 -12.55 6.53
N SER A 100 1.12 -11.77 5.44
CA SER A 100 0.53 -12.23 4.18
C SER A 100 1.51 -13.01 3.28
N GLY A 101 2.82 -12.79 3.44
CA GLY A 101 3.84 -13.32 2.54
C GLY A 101 3.88 -12.65 1.16
N TYR A 102 3.17 -11.54 0.97
CA TYR A 102 3.20 -10.75 -0.26
C TYR A 102 4.27 -9.65 -0.21
N PRO A 103 4.81 -9.22 -1.36
CA PRO A 103 5.78 -8.14 -1.39
C PRO A 103 5.17 -6.81 -0.95
N LEU A 104 5.97 -6.01 -0.25
CA LEU A 104 5.67 -4.61 0.06
C LEU A 104 6.20 -3.72 -1.05
N VAL A 105 5.30 -2.98 -1.69
CA VAL A 105 5.65 -2.04 -2.76
C VAL A 105 5.75 -0.63 -2.18
N THR A 106 6.93 -0.02 -2.30
CA THR A 106 7.22 1.33 -1.78
C THR A 106 8.23 2.08 -2.64
N GLY A 107 8.05 3.39 -2.77
CA GLY A 107 9.09 4.29 -3.29
C GLY A 107 10.19 4.62 -2.26
N ASN A 108 9.99 4.31 -0.97
CA ASN A 108 10.84 4.74 0.15
C ASN A 108 11.54 3.54 0.79
N ARG A 109 12.29 2.76 0.01
CA ARG A 109 12.94 1.50 0.46
C ARG A 109 13.78 1.63 1.75
N ASN A 110 14.37 2.80 1.98
CA ASN A 110 15.19 3.07 3.17
C ASN A 110 14.38 3.11 4.48
N ASN A 111 13.05 3.22 4.40
CA ASN A 111 12.16 3.16 5.56
C ASN A 111 12.01 1.75 6.14
N TYR A 112 12.41 0.73 5.37
CA TYR A 112 12.22 -0.67 5.70
C TYR A 112 13.56 -1.39 5.90
N PRO A 113 13.61 -2.44 6.73
CA PRO A 113 14.84 -3.20 6.93
C PRO A 113 15.24 -3.90 5.63
N GLY A 114 16.50 -3.72 5.23
CA GLY A 114 17.05 -4.38 4.04
C GLY A 114 17.25 -5.89 4.19
N ASN A 115 17.19 -6.41 5.42
CA ASN A 115 17.30 -7.82 5.77
C ASN A 115 16.10 -8.24 6.64
N GLY A 116 15.14 -8.95 6.05
CA GLY A 116 13.98 -9.47 6.78
C GLY A 116 13.12 -10.39 5.91
N PRO A 117 12.01 -10.92 6.46
CA PRO A 117 11.14 -11.86 5.74
C PRO A 117 10.31 -11.21 4.63
N VAL A 118 10.25 -9.87 4.57
CA VAL A 118 9.46 -9.13 3.60
C VAL A 118 10.30 -8.75 2.38
N GLU A 119 9.80 -9.08 1.20
CA GLU A 119 10.35 -8.58 -0.05
C GLU A 119 9.92 -7.12 -0.28
N ILE A 120 10.90 -6.21 -0.39
CA ILE A 120 10.65 -4.78 -0.67
C ILE A 120 10.84 -4.50 -2.16
N VAL A 121 9.76 -4.08 -2.82
CA VAL A 121 9.69 -3.91 -4.28
C VAL A 121 9.48 -2.44 -4.63
N ASP A 122 10.13 -2.01 -5.71
CA ASP A 122 9.93 -0.66 -6.27
C ASP A 122 8.73 -0.73 -7.22
N PRO A 123 7.84 0.29 -7.26
CA PRO A 123 6.68 0.27 -8.15
C PRO A 123 7.02 -0.07 -9.61
N ALA A 124 8.18 0.39 -10.11
CA ALA A 124 8.63 0.13 -11.49
C ALA A 124 8.99 -1.34 -11.77
N ARG A 125 9.19 -2.15 -10.73
CA ARG A 125 9.55 -3.58 -10.84
C ARG A 125 8.34 -4.50 -10.71
N VAL A 126 7.17 -3.97 -10.38
CA VAL A 126 5.94 -4.75 -10.27
C VAL A 126 5.44 -5.10 -11.67
N MET A 127 5.61 -6.37 -12.06
CA MET A 127 5.17 -6.87 -13.36
C MET A 127 3.82 -7.58 -13.24
N PHE A 128 2.82 -7.15 -13.99
CA PHE A 128 1.52 -7.80 -14.13
C PHE A 128 1.14 -7.87 -15.60
N LYS A 129 0.49 -8.99 -15.97
CA LYS A 129 0.01 -9.22 -17.34
C LYS A 129 -1.38 -8.64 -17.53
#